data_AF-A0A963QT96-F1
#
_entry.id   AF-A0A963QT96-F1
#
_cell.length_a   1.000
_cell.length_b   1.000
_cell.length_c   1.000
_cell.angle_alpha   90.00
_cell.angle_beta   90.00
_cell.angle_gamma   90.00
#
_symmetry.space_group_name_H-M   'P 1'
#
loop_
_entity.id
_entity.type
_entity.pdbx_description
1 polymer ?
#
loop_
_entity_poly.entity_id
_entity_poly.type
_entity_poly.pdbx_seq_one_letter_code
_entity_poly.pdbx_strand_id
1 'polypeptide(L)'
;VRLYRLTLDPYVGRNDIPPRYNISPTQTVPIVHNDADGNEIAEDARWWLVPWWAKEMPKAAMFNARIETVATSGAFKDAFKSKRCLIPADGFYE
;
A
#
# COMPACT_ATOMS: atom_id res chain seq x y z
N VAL A 1 12.26 24.36 -4.90
CA VAL A 1 12.67 23.16 -5.67
C VAL A 1 13.38 22.23 -4.70
N ARG A 2 12.68 21.22 -4.16
CA ARG A 2 13.13 20.34 -3.06
C ARG A 2 13.91 19.12 -3.61
N LEU A 3 14.69 19.33 -4.67
CA LEU A 3 15.52 18.29 -5.26
C LEU A 3 16.86 18.28 -4.52
N TYR A 4 17.29 17.09 -4.08
CA TYR A 4 18.61 16.79 -3.51
C TYR A 4 18.84 17.10 -2.02
N ARG A 5 17.92 16.71 -1.13
CA ARG A 5 18.30 16.44 0.28
C ARG A 5 18.92 15.03 0.37
N LEU A 6 20.04 14.82 -0.31
CA LEU A 6 20.84 13.58 -0.32
C LEU A 6 21.62 13.34 0.98
N THR A 7 21.37 14.15 2.02
CA THR A 7 21.99 14.04 3.34
C THR A 7 21.04 13.47 4.38
N LEU A 8 19.95 12.81 3.96
CA LEU A 8 19.20 11.99 4.91
C LEU A 8 20.13 10.86 5.34
N ASP A 9 20.31 10.73 6.65
CA ASP A 9 20.97 9.59 7.25
C ASP A 9 20.30 8.31 6.70
N PRO A 10 21.05 7.36 6.11
CA PRO A 10 20.49 6.16 5.50
C PRO A 10 19.74 5.25 6.50
N TYR A 11 19.83 5.56 7.80
CA TYR A 11 19.11 4.88 8.86
C TYR A 11 17.84 5.62 9.32
N VAL A 12 17.63 6.88 8.91
CA VAL A 12 16.38 7.59 9.23
C VAL A 12 15.24 7.01 8.41
N GLY A 13 14.28 6.39 9.10
CA GLY A 13 13.16 5.68 8.46
C GLY A 13 13.53 4.28 7.95
N ARG A 14 14.67 3.73 8.36
CA ARG A 14 14.99 2.33 8.07
C ARG A 14 13.95 1.45 8.77
N ASN A 15 13.35 0.57 7.98
CA ASN A 15 12.37 -0.37 8.50
C ASN A 15 13.12 -1.47 9.28
N ASP A 16 13.01 -1.47 10.60
CA ASP A 16 13.61 -2.50 11.49
C ASP A 16 12.81 -3.82 11.48
N ILE A 17 11.80 -3.92 10.60
CA ILE A 17 11.05 -5.15 10.39
C ILE A 17 12.00 -6.25 9.90
N PRO A 18 12.02 -7.43 10.56
CA PRO A 18 12.82 -8.55 10.10
C PRO A 18 12.44 -8.95 8.67
N PRO A 19 13.39 -9.44 7.87
CA PRO A 19 13.13 -9.81 6.49
C PRO A 19 12.03 -10.87 6.40
N ARG A 20 11.11 -10.69 5.45
CA ARG A 20 9.95 -11.57 5.20
C ARG A 20 9.94 -12.04 3.76
N TYR A 21 10.28 -13.31 3.55
CA TYR A 21 10.43 -13.89 2.20
C TYR A 21 9.17 -14.56 1.63
N ASN A 22 8.12 -14.71 2.44
CA ASN A 22 6.86 -15.36 2.05
C ASN A 22 5.68 -14.61 2.67
N ILE A 23 5.29 -13.51 2.03
CA ILE A 23 4.15 -12.69 2.42
C ILE A 23 2.91 -13.16 1.66
N SER A 24 1.83 -13.43 2.39
CA SER A 24 0.56 -13.93 1.83
C SER A 24 -0.54 -12.87 1.87
N PRO A 25 -1.58 -12.98 1.03
CA PRO A 25 -2.77 -12.15 1.14
C PRO A 25 -3.33 -12.16 2.57
N THR A 26 -3.95 -11.05 2.98
CA THR A 26 -4.47 -10.77 4.34
C THR A 26 -3.44 -10.45 5.41
N GLN A 27 -2.15 -10.67 5.19
CA GLN A 27 -1.11 -10.25 6.13
C GLN A 27 -0.93 -8.73 6.11
N THR A 28 -0.44 -8.18 7.22
CA THR A 28 0.04 -6.80 7.29
C THR A 28 1.38 -6.69 6.57
N VAL A 29 1.57 -5.63 5.78
CA VAL A 29 2.76 -5.34 4.97
C VAL A 29 3.08 -3.85 5.05
N PRO A 30 4.36 -3.46 4.92
CA PRO A 30 4.70 -2.05 4.81
C PRO A 30 4.13 -1.48 3.51
N ILE A 31 3.58 -0.27 3.59
CA ILE A 31 3.15 0.53 2.45
C ILE A 31 3.78 1.92 2.54
N VAL A 32 4.00 2.54 1.38
CA VAL A 32 4.40 3.95 1.28
C VAL A 32 3.26 4.72 0.63
N HIS A 33 2.79 5.79 1.28
CA HIS A 33 1.72 6.64 0.76
C HIS A 33 1.88 8.08 1.24
N ASN A 34 1.05 8.98 0.72
CA ASN A 34 0.99 10.35 1.22
C ASN A 34 -0.01 10.46 2.37
N ASP A 35 0.36 11.17 3.43
CA ASP A 35 -0.55 11.59 4.50
C ASP A 35 -1.54 12.66 4.01
N ALA A 36 -2.37 13.18 4.93
CA ALA A 36 -3.35 14.23 4.60
C ALA A 36 -2.71 15.57 4.17
N ASP A 37 -1.47 15.83 4.60
CA ASP A 37 -0.70 17.04 4.31
C ASP A 37 0.17 16.87 3.04
N GLY A 38 0.15 15.69 2.42
CA GLY A 38 0.91 15.37 1.22
C GLY A 38 2.36 14.96 1.48
N ASN A 39 2.73 14.69 2.73
CA ASN A 39 4.05 14.14 3.05
C ASN A 39 4.08 12.64 2.79
N GLU A 40 5.17 12.16 2.20
CA GLU A 40 5.42 10.73 2.05
C GLU A 40 5.70 10.10 3.42
N ILE A 41 4.94 9.07 3.76
CA ILE A 41 5.08 8.29 4.98
C ILE A 41 5.07 6.80 4.67
N ALA A 42 5.71 6.02 5.54
CA ALA A 42 5.66 4.56 5.52
C ALA A 42 4.89 4.07 6.75
N GLU A 43 3.91 3.19 6.53
CA GLU A 43 3.13 2.56 7.60
C GLU A 43 2.79 1.11 7.27
N ASP A 44 2.31 0.38 8.26
CA ASP A 44 1.89 -1.01 8.11
C ASP A 44 0.40 -1.09 7.78
N ALA A 45 0.04 -1.75 6.68
CA ALA A 45 -1.33 -1.94 6.25
C ALA A 45 -1.64 -3.39 5.87
N ARG A 46 -2.92 -3.79 5.97
CA ARG A 46 -3.36 -5.11 5.55
C ARG A 46 -3.36 -5.23 4.03
N TRP A 47 -2.73 -6.28 3.47
CA TRP A 47 -2.84 -6.63 2.06
C TRP A 47 -4.22 -7.26 1.75
N TRP A 48 -5.25 -6.43 1.83
CA TRP A 48 -6.64 -6.72 1.51
C TRP A 48 -7.45 -5.43 1.53
N LEU A 49 -7.99 -4.98 0.39
CA LEU A 49 -8.82 -3.77 0.39
C LEU A 49 -10.16 -4.05 1.08
N VAL A 50 -10.50 -3.18 2.05
CA VAL A 50 -11.83 -3.10 2.65
C VAL A 50 -12.46 -1.78 2.18
N PRO A 51 -13.47 -1.81 1.30
CA PRO A 51 -14.17 -0.60 0.88
C PRO A 51 -14.79 0.12 2.09
N TRP A 52 -14.78 1.45 2.09
CA TRP A 52 -15.26 2.24 3.22
C TRP A 52 -16.74 2.01 3.58
N TRP A 53 -17.55 1.55 2.62
CA TRP A 53 -18.96 1.22 2.80
C TRP A 53 -19.20 -0.23 3.27
N ALA A 54 -18.16 -1.07 3.30
CA ALA A 54 -18.28 -2.46 3.69
C ALA A 54 -18.51 -2.55 5.21
N LYS A 55 -19.62 -3.17 5.61
CA LYS A 55 -19.95 -3.41 7.03
C LYS A 55 -19.20 -4.61 7.62
N GLU A 56 -18.75 -5.51 6.76
CA GLU A 56 -18.05 -6.73 7.10
C GLU A 56 -16.86 -6.92 6.16
N MET A 57 -15.95 -7.82 6.51
CA MET A 57 -14.85 -8.20 5.64
C MET A 57 -15.38 -8.74 4.29
N PRO A 58 -14.92 -8.19 3.15
CA PRO A 58 -15.32 -8.70 1.85
C PRO A 58 -14.96 -10.18 1.70
N LYS A 59 -15.94 -10.99 1.27
CA LYS A 59 -15.73 -12.41 0.95
C LYS A 59 -15.02 -12.61 -0.39
N ALA A 60 -15.15 -11.65 -1.30
CA ALA A 60 -14.43 -11.65 -2.56
C ALA A 60 -12.94 -11.36 -2.33
N ALA A 61 -12.09 -11.90 -3.19
CA ALA A 61 -10.66 -11.63 -3.20
C ALA A 61 -10.38 -10.13 -3.48
N MET A 62 -9.94 -9.40 -2.45
CA MET A 62 -9.65 -7.96 -2.54
C MET A 62 -8.15 -7.64 -2.45
N PHE A 63 -7.28 -8.63 -2.68
CA PHE A 63 -5.82 -8.45 -2.64
C PHE A 63 -5.24 -7.91 -3.96
N ASN A 64 -5.93 -8.11 -5.09
CA ASN A 64 -5.54 -7.61 -6.41
C ASN A 64 -6.68 -6.83 -7.08
N ALA A 65 -6.32 -5.80 -7.85
CA ALA A 65 -7.23 -5.05 -8.70
C ALA A 65 -6.74 -5.10 -10.15
N ARG A 66 -7.67 -5.34 -11.09
CA ARG A 66 -7.38 -5.33 -12.52
C ARG A 66 -7.23 -3.91 -13.03
N ILE A 67 -6.13 -3.60 -13.73
CA ILE A 67 -5.84 -2.24 -14.21
C ILE A 67 -6.91 -1.72 -15.18
N GLU A 68 -7.55 -2.62 -15.93
CA GLU A 68 -8.58 -2.33 -16.91
C GLU A 68 -9.87 -1.80 -16.28
N THR A 69 -10.16 -2.19 -15.03
CA THR A 69 -11.43 -1.87 -14.35
C THR A 69 -11.26 -1.16 -13.02
N VAL A 70 -10.03 -0.95 -12.54
CA VAL A 70 -9.77 -0.33 -11.22
C VAL A 70 -10.42 1.04 -11.06
N ALA A 71 -10.49 1.83 -12.14
CA ALA A 71 -11.07 3.17 -12.14
C ALA A 71 -12.62 3.19 -12.11
N THR A 72 -13.28 2.11 -12.53
CA THR A 72 -14.75 2.02 -12.62
C THR A 72 -15.36 1.02 -11.65
N SER A 73 -14.54 0.15 -11.05
CA SER A 73 -14.95 -0.87 -10.09
C SER A 73 -15.62 -0.25 -8.86
N GLY A 74 -16.78 -0.81 -8.46
CA GLY A 74 -17.51 -0.35 -7.28
C GLY A 74 -16.72 -0.44 -5.98
N ALA A 75 -15.72 -1.32 -5.90
CA ALA A 75 -14.91 -1.50 -4.70
C ALA A 75 -13.60 -0.70 -4.72
N PHE A 76 -12.96 -0.54 -5.89
CA PHE A 76 -11.62 0.07 -6.00
C PHE A 76 -11.62 1.53 -6.46
N LYS A 77 -12.67 2.02 -7.14
CA LYS A 77 -12.66 3.35 -7.79
C LYS A 77 -12.30 4.51 -6.85
N ASP A 78 -12.80 4.48 -5.62
CA ASP A 78 -12.57 5.56 -4.65
C ASP A 78 -11.12 5.54 -4.15
N ALA A 79 -10.60 4.33 -3.86
CA ALA A 79 -9.21 4.14 -3.44
C ALA A 79 -8.23 4.49 -4.57
N PHE A 80 -8.53 4.11 -5.81
CA PHE A 80 -7.72 4.43 -6.98
C PHE A 80 -7.56 5.94 -7.20
N LYS A 81 -8.64 6.69 -6.95
CA LYS A 81 -8.67 8.14 -7.13
C LYS A 81 -7.75 8.88 -6.14
N SER A 82 -7.77 8.52 -4.86
CA SER A 82 -7.15 9.35 -3.80
C SER A 82 -6.36 8.60 -2.73
N LYS A 83 -6.34 7.27 -2.71
CA LYS A 83 -5.68 6.44 -1.68
C LYS A 83 -4.65 5.48 -2.28
N ARG A 84 -3.85 5.98 -3.23
CA ARG A 84 -2.78 5.19 -3.84
C ARG A 84 -1.65 5.00 -2.84
N CYS A 85 -1.09 3.79 -2.82
CA CYS A 85 0.12 3.45 -2.07
C CYS A 85 1.03 2.58 -2.93
N LEU A 86 2.29 2.47 -2.50
CA LEU A 86 3.27 1.54 -3.03
C LEU A 86 3.50 0.44 -2.00
N ILE A 87 3.53 -0.82 -2.46
CA ILE A 87 3.92 -1.97 -1.64
C ILE A 87 5.35 -2.33 -2.07
N PRO A 88 6.40 -1.96 -1.31
CA PRO A 88 7.76 -2.36 -1.62
C PRO A 88 7.94 -3.88 -1.44
N ALA A 89 8.56 -4.52 -2.42
CA ALA A 89 8.91 -5.93 -2.39
C ALA A 89 10.12 -6.19 -3.29
N ASP A 90 10.94 -7.18 -2.94
CA ASP A 90 12.05 -7.63 -3.78
C ASP A 90 11.55 -8.36 -5.04
N GLY A 91 10.37 -8.98 -4.96
CA GLY A 91 9.73 -9.73 -6.04
C GLY A 91 8.42 -10.37 -5.59
N PHE A 92 7.80 -11.15 -6.48
CA PHE A 92 6.59 -11.93 -6.20
C PHE A 92 6.74 -13.35 -6.80
N TYR A 93 5.98 -14.30 -6.26
CA TYR A 93 5.84 -15.65 -6.80
C TYR A 93 4.59 -15.74 -7.67
N GLU A 94 4.64 -16.51 -8.76
CA GLU A 94 3.53 -16.80 -9.67
C GLU A 94 3.37 -18.30 -9.92
#